data_AF-A0AA39KJT2-F1
#
_entry.id   AF-A0AA39KJT2-F1
#
_cell.length_a   1.000
_cell.length_b   1.000
_cell.length_c   1.000
_cell.angle_alpha   90.00
_cell.angle_beta   90.00
_cell.angle_gamma   90.00
#
_symmetry.space_group_name_H-M   'P 1'
#
loop_
_entity.id
_entity.type
_entity.pdbx_description
1 polymer ?
#
loop_
_entity_poly.entity_id
_entity_poly.type
_entity_poly.pdbx_seq_one_letter_code
_entity_poly.pdbx_strand_id
1 'polypeptide(L)'
;MNYQNEDDYFAFTKQTAMILEGLGIGDLIPQFKYRNISTQALSQLSKDDFITLGVHENIADNIIKQLSSRVDKQRLKIIMNTENNAQFRDIIKIGNQQLSFIQAFIKYTQLKFLQTPVDYIIDPNCNKRASEALCTVANCTIEEINNFEEILRQISKYLSEDDSKKKQSKFRIFTLISGIGVSICLIYSWRYIVDAAARRC
;
A
#
# COMPACT_ATOMS: atom_id res chain seq x y z
N MET A 1 -32.44 -18.85 -33.76
CA MET A 1 -31.54 -18.23 -34.75
C MET A 1 -31.29 -16.80 -34.26
N ASN A 2 -30.18 -16.55 -33.53
CA ASN A 2 -28.85 -16.14 -34.05
C ASN A 2 -28.95 -14.87 -34.90
N TYR A 3 -28.22 -13.78 -34.71
CA TYR A 3 -27.10 -13.31 -33.87
C TYR A 3 -27.25 -11.75 -33.94
N GLN A 4 -26.79 -10.86 -33.05
CA GLN A 4 -25.48 -10.70 -32.43
C GLN A 4 -25.62 -9.62 -31.34
N ASN A 5 -25.21 -9.92 -30.11
CA ASN A 5 -24.63 -8.92 -29.23
C ASN A 5 -23.29 -8.52 -29.86
N GLU A 6 -23.07 -7.25 -30.16
CA GLU A 6 -21.72 -6.76 -30.45
C GLU A 6 -21.07 -6.33 -29.13
N ASP A 7 -20.01 -7.05 -28.80
CA ASP A 7 -19.20 -6.95 -27.61
C ASP A 7 -18.50 -5.58 -27.50
N ASP A 8 -18.99 -4.70 -26.62
CA ASP A 8 -18.20 -3.54 -26.15
C ASP A 8 -17.26 -3.99 -25.01
N TYR A 9 -16.32 -4.90 -25.35
CA TYR A 9 -15.37 -5.49 -24.42
C TYR A 9 -14.10 -4.62 -24.29
N PHE A 10 -14.21 -3.57 -23.47
CA PHE A 10 -13.15 -2.83 -22.77
C PHE A 10 -12.03 -2.19 -23.59
N ALA A 11 -12.30 -0.97 -24.04
CA ALA A 11 -11.31 -0.12 -24.68
C ALA A 11 -11.40 1.33 -24.15
N PHE A 12 -10.28 2.07 -24.29
CA PHE A 12 -9.89 3.31 -23.60
C PHE A 12 -10.55 3.59 -22.22
N THR A 13 -9.81 3.34 -21.13
CA THR A 13 -10.32 3.47 -19.75
C THR A 13 -9.91 4.78 -19.08
N LYS A 14 -10.59 5.14 -17.97
CA LYS A 14 -10.16 6.25 -17.09
C LYS A 14 -8.72 6.08 -16.60
N GLN A 15 -8.28 4.84 -16.38
CA GLN A 15 -6.90 4.54 -16.01
C GLN A 15 -5.93 4.90 -17.15
N THR A 16 -6.29 4.60 -18.39
CA THR A 16 -5.51 4.97 -19.58
C THR A 16 -5.36 6.49 -19.67
N ALA A 17 -6.45 7.25 -19.47
CA ALA A 17 -6.43 8.71 -19.45
C ALA A 17 -5.49 9.27 -18.36
N MET A 18 -5.59 8.76 -17.13
CA MET A 18 -4.72 9.18 -16.02
C MET A 18 -3.24 8.89 -16.28
N ILE A 19 -2.92 7.78 -16.97
CA ILE A 19 -1.54 7.48 -17.37
C ILE A 19 -1.05 8.49 -18.41
N LEU A 20 -1.87 8.84 -19.40
CA LEU A 20 -1.52 9.83 -20.44
C LEU A 20 -1.28 11.23 -19.85
N GLU A 21 -2.10 11.65 -18.88
CA GLU A 21 -1.87 12.87 -18.11
C GLU A 21 -0.54 12.81 -17.35
N GLY A 22 -0.27 11.69 -16.68
CA GLY A 22 0.99 11.47 -15.96
C GLY A 22 2.24 11.38 -16.85
N LEU A 23 2.06 11.13 -18.15
CA LEU A 23 3.11 11.15 -19.17
C LEU A 23 3.28 12.52 -19.84
N GLY A 24 2.47 13.52 -19.45
CA GLY A 24 2.52 14.87 -20.02
C GLY A 24 1.90 15.01 -21.41
N ILE A 25 1.05 14.06 -21.81
CA ILE A 25 0.35 14.05 -23.12
C ILE A 25 -1.18 14.04 -22.97
N GLY A 26 -1.68 14.71 -21.92
CA GLY A 26 -3.11 14.81 -21.64
C GLY A 26 -3.92 15.42 -22.80
N ASP A 27 -3.32 16.35 -23.55
CA ASP A 27 -3.96 17.01 -24.69
C ASP A 27 -4.28 16.05 -25.85
N LEU A 28 -3.63 14.88 -25.89
CA LEU A 28 -3.82 13.85 -26.92
C LEU A 28 -4.82 12.77 -26.51
N ILE A 29 -5.40 12.83 -25.29
CA ILE A 29 -6.43 11.88 -24.82
C ILE A 29 -7.55 11.65 -25.84
N PRO A 30 -8.10 12.67 -26.54
CA PRO A 30 -9.13 12.44 -27.56
C PRO A 30 -8.66 11.53 -28.71
N GLN A 31 -7.38 11.60 -29.09
CA GLN A 31 -6.81 10.81 -30.18
C GLN A 31 -6.61 9.35 -29.77
N PHE A 32 -6.17 9.13 -28.53
CA PHE A 32 -6.04 7.78 -27.96
C PHE A 32 -7.40 7.13 -27.70
N LYS A 33 -8.40 7.93 -27.31
CA LYS A 33 -9.79 7.50 -27.16
C LYS A 33 -10.42 7.14 -28.51
N TYR A 34 -10.19 7.95 -29.55
CA TYR A 34 -10.68 7.69 -30.90
C TYR A 34 -10.14 6.38 -31.48
N ARG A 35 -8.86 6.07 -31.22
CA ARG A 35 -8.23 4.80 -31.62
C ARG A 35 -8.49 3.66 -30.65
N ASN A 36 -9.31 3.89 -29.63
CA ASN A 36 -9.73 2.89 -28.65
C ASN A 36 -8.56 2.17 -27.94
N ILE A 37 -7.49 2.91 -27.65
CA ILE A 37 -6.25 2.34 -27.10
C ILE A 37 -6.47 1.96 -25.63
N SER A 38 -6.36 0.67 -25.30
CA SER A 38 -6.44 0.20 -23.93
C SER A 38 -5.14 0.45 -23.16
N THR A 39 -5.19 0.35 -21.82
CA THR A 39 -3.99 0.44 -20.98
C THR A 39 -2.94 -0.61 -21.34
N GLN A 40 -3.38 -1.80 -21.79
CA GLN A 40 -2.48 -2.86 -22.24
C GLN A 40 -1.84 -2.51 -23.58
N ALA A 41 -2.63 -2.03 -24.55
CA ALA A 41 -2.13 -1.60 -25.85
C ALA A 41 -1.16 -0.42 -25.72
N LEU A 42 -1.42 0.52 -24.81
CA LEU A 42 -0.54 1.67 -24.52
C LEU A 42 0.89 1.24 -24.14
N SER A 43 1.03 0.12 -23.42
CA SER A 43 2.34 -0.43 -23.01
C SER A 43 3.12 -1.09 -24.15
N GLN A 44 2.47 -1.34 -25.29
CA GLN A 44 3.01 -2.04 -26.45
C GLN A 44 3.28 -1.10 -27.62
N LEU A 45 2.89 0.18 -27.52
CA LEU A 45 3.13 1.17 -28.57
C LEU A 45 4.62 1.44 -28.75
N SER A 46 5.05 1.49 -30.00
CA SER A 46 6.39 1.91 -30.39
C SER A 46 6.51 3.43 -30.45
N LYS A 47 7.74 3.94 -30.57
CA LYS A 47 8.01 5.38 -30.76
C LYS A 47 7.22 5.93 -31.96
N ASP A 48 7.20 5.18 -33.07
CA ASP A 48 6.52 5.58 -34.31
C ASP A 48 5.00 5.61 -34.15
N ASP A 49 4.45 4.73 -33.30
CA ASP A 49 3.02 4.75 -32.98
C ASP A 49 2.64 6.01 -32.18
N PHE A 50 3.48 6.41 -31.22
CA PHE A 50 3.27 7.66 -30.49
C PHE A 50 3.35 8.88 -31.41
N ILE A 51 4.30 8.90 -32.36
CA ILE A 51 4.41 9.96 -33.37
C ILE A 51 3.15 10.00 -34.26
N THR A 52 2.67 8.84 -34.69
CA THR A 52 1.43 8.69 -35.48
C THR A 52 0.18 9.16 -34.71
N LEU A 53 0.24 9.14 -33.38
CA LEU A 53 -0.80 9.65 -32.47
C LEU A 53 -0.59 11.12 -32.08
N GLY A 54 0.27 11.84 -32.80
CA GLY A 54 0.46 13.29 -32.63
C GLY A 54 1.45 13.68 -31.53
N VAL A 55 2.19 12.73 -30.96
CA VAL A 55 3.25 13.02 -29.98
C VAL A 55 4.51 13.50 -30.71
N HIS A 56 5.11 14.59 -30.25
CA HIS A 56 6.40 15.03 -30.78
C HIS A 56 7.51 14.00 -30.52
N GLU A 57 8.42 13.83 -31.48
CA GLU A 57 9.48 12.83 -31.45
C GLU A 57 10.31 12.85 -30.14
N ASN A 58 10.69 14.05 -29.68
CA ASN A 58 11.46 14.25 -28.45
C ASN A 58 10.70 13.80 -27.18
N ILE A 59 9.37 13.84 -27.21
CA ILE A 59 8.49 13.43 -26.10
C ILE A 59 8.25 11.92 -26.18
N ALA A 60 8.07 11.37 -27.38
CA ALA A 60 7.88 9.94 -27.61
C ALA A 60 9.05 9.11 -27.05
N ASP A 61 10.30 9.55 -27.25
CA ASP A 61 11.48 8.87 -26.70
C ASP A 61 11.50 8.83 -25.17
N ASN A 62 11.03 9.89 -24.51
CA ASN A 62 10.94 9.93 -23.05
C ASN A 62 9.83 9.01 -22.53
N ILE A 63 8.68 8.98 -23.22
CA ILE A 63 7.55 8.12 -22.87
C ILE A 63 7.93 6.64 -22.94
N ILE A 64 8.62 6.21 -24.00
CA ILE A 64 9.08 4.82 -24.15
C ILE A 64 10.01 4.41 -23.00
N LYS A 65 10.94 5.28 -22.61
CA LYS A 65 11.84 5.02 -21.45
C LYS A 65 11.08 4.93 -20.13
N GLN A 66 10.05 5.76 -19.94
CA GLN A 66 9.21 5.72 -18.74
C GLN A 66 8.29 4.50 -18.70
N LEU A 67 7.79 4.04 -19.85
CA LEU A 67 6.94 2.86 -19.94
C LEU A 67 7.76 1.57 -19.78
N SER A 68 8.90 1.42 -20.46
CA SER A 68 9.74 0.21 -20.37
C SER A 68 10.21 -0.07 -18.94
N SER A 69 10.70 0.96 -18.24
CA SER A 69 11.14 0.84 -16.84
C SER A 69 10.02 0.50 -15.84
N ARG A 70 8.76 0.76 -16.20
CA ARG A 70 7.58 0.43 -15.37
C ARG A 70 7.04 -0.97 -15.69
N VAL A 71 7.08 -1.41 -16.94
CA VAL A 71 6.62 -2.74 -17.37
C VAL A 71 7.45 -3.85 -16.73
N ASP A 72 8.78 -3.70 -16.70
CA ASP A 72 9.68 -4.71 -16.10
C ASP A 72 9.43 -4.87 -14.60
N LYS A 73 9.20 -3.76 -13.89
CA LYS A 73 8.88 -3.77 -12.45
C LYS A 73 7.50 -4.35 -12.15
N GLN A 74 6.51 -4.09 -13.02
CA GLN A 74 5.16 -4.64 -12.85
C GLN A 74 5.12 -6.15 -13.12
N ARG A 75 5.82 -6.65 -14.14
CA ARG A 75 5.91 -8.10 -14.42
C ARG A 75 6.51 -8.86 -13.25
N LEU A 76 7.62 -8.36 -12.69
CA LEU A 76 8.25 -8.96 -11.50
C LEU A 76 7.31 -8.97 -10.29
N LYS A 77 6.55 -7.87 -10.07
CA LYS A 77 5.59 -7.76 -8.97
C LYS A 77 4.39 -8.70 -9.14
N ILE A 78 3.89 -8.89 -10.36
CA ILE A 78 2.79 -9.82 -10.65
C ILE A 78 3.23 -11.26 -10.41
N ILE A 79 4.41 -11.66 -10.88
CA ILE A 79 4.93 -13.01 -10.69
C ILE A 79 5.06 -13.33 -9.19
N MET A 80 5.70 -12.45 -8.41
CA MET A 80 5.83 -12.63 -6.95
C MET A 80 4.47 -12.64 -6.22
N ASN A 81 3.52 -11.81 -6.65
CA ASN A 81 2.20 -11.78 -6.02
C ASN A 81 1.38 -13.03 -6.35
N THR A 82 1.56 -13.61 -7.53
CA THR A 82 0.81 -14.82 -7.95
C THR A 82 1.30 -16.05 -7.17
N GLU A 83 2.61 -16.17 -6.94
CA GLU A 83 3.21 -17.24 -6.15
C GLU A 83 2.80 -17.17 -4.66
N ASN A 84 2.81 -15.98 -4.07
CA ASN A 84 2.33 -15.77 -2.70
C ASN A 84 0.83 -16.11 -2.54
N ASN A 85 0.00 -15.76 -3.52
CA ASN A 85 -1.44 -16.08 -3.48
C ASN A 85 -1.73 -17.57 -3.61
N ALA A 86 -0.91 -18.33 -4.34
CA ALA A 86 -1.02 -19.79 -4.41
C ALA A 86 -0.70 -20.44 -3.05
N GLN A 87 0.39 -20.01 -2.42
CA GLN A 87 0.77 -20.49 -1.07
C GLN A 87 -0.30 -20.18 -0.02
N PHE A 88 -0.91 -18.98 -0.06
CA PHE A 88 -2.02 -18.64 0.83
C PHE A 88 -3.24 -19.55 0.64
N ARG A 89 -3.60 -19.89 -0.59
CA ARG A 89 -4.70 -20.83 -0.86
C ARG A 89 -4.40 -22.23 -0.30
N ASP A 90 -3.17 -22.69 -0.42
CA ASP A 90 -2.76 -23.99 0.11
C ASP A 90 -2.77 -24.01 1.64
N ILE A 91 -2.30 -22.94 2.30
CA ILE A 91 -2.39 -22.78 3.76
C ILE A 91 -3.85 -22.85 4.23
N ILE A 92 -4.75 -22.13 3.57
CA ILE A 92 -6.19 -22.15 3.91
C ILE A 92 -6.79 -23.54 3.71
N LYS A 93 -6.41 -24.24 2.63
CA LYS A 93 -6.88 -25.59 2.34
C LYS A 93 -6.42 -26.59 3.42
N ILE A 94 -5.16 -26.51 3.84
CA ILE A 94 -4.62 -27.34 4.92
C ILE A 94 -5.33 -27.02 6.24
N GLY A 95 -5.57 -25.74 6.55
CA GLY A 95 -6.32 -25.34 7.74
C GLY A 95 -7.73 -25.92 7.79
N ASN A 96 -8.45 -25.92 6.66
CA ASN A 96 -9.78 -26.55 6.55
C ASN A 96 -9.73 -28.06 6.78
N GLN A 97 -8.70 -28.74 6.30
CA GLN A 97 -8.52 -30.18 6.55
C GLN A 97 -8.26 -30.45 8.04
N GLN A 98 -7.39 -29.66 8.69
CA GLN A 98 -7.12 -29.77 10.12
C GLN A 98 -8.39 -29.58 10.96
N LEU A 99 -9.21 -28.57 10.65
CA LEU A 99 -10.48 -28.36 11.33
C LEU A 99 -11.44 -29.54 11.16
N SER A 100 -11.49 -30.13 9.96
CA SER A 100 -12.31 -31.31 9.68
C SER A 100 -11.86 -32.52 10.52
N PHE A 101 -10.55 -32.72 10.70
CA PHE A 101 -10.02 -33.77 11.56
C PHE A 101 -10.36 -33.54 13.04
N ILE A 102 -10.24 -32.31 13.53
CA ILE A 102 -10.64 -31.96 14.91
C ILE A 102 -12.12 -32.25 15.13
N GLN A 103 -12.98 -31.86 14.19
CA GLN A 103 -14.42 -32.14 14.26
C GLN A 103 -14.73 -33.65 14.26
N ALA A 104 -14.06 -34.41 13.39
CA ALA A 104 -14.21 -35.87 13.35
C ALA A 104 -13.74 -36.52 14.66
N PHE A 105 -12.64 -36.04 15.23
CA PHE A 105 -12.13 -36.49 16.52
C PHE A 105 -13.10 -36.19 17.66
N ILE A 106 -13.67 -34.99 17.71
CA ILE A 106 -14.69 -34.62 18.71
C ILE A 106 -15.93 -35.53 18.59
N LYS A 107 -16.41 -35.81 17.37
CA LYS A 107 -17.53 -36.74 17.16
C LYS A 107 -17.18 -38.16 17.61
N TYR A 108 -15.97 -38.62 17.31
CA TYR A 108 -15.48 -39.92 17.74
C TYR A 108 -15.40 -40.03 19.27
N THR A 109 -14.85 -39.02 19.94
CA THR A 109 -14.76 -39.03 21.40
C THR A 109 -16.15 -38.98 22.03
N GLN A 110 -17.09 -38.18 21.51
CA GLN A 110 -18.48 -38.17 21.96
C GLN A 110 -19.14 -39.56 21.87
N LEU A 111 -19.00 -40.24 20.73
CA LEU A 111 -19.53 -41.59 20.55
C LEU A 111 -18.87 -42.60 21.51
N LYS A 112 -17.56 -42.51 21.70
CA LYS A 112 -16.82 -43.37 22.62
C LYS A 112 -17.24 -43.15 24.07
N PHE A 113 -17.48 -41.90 24.47
CA PHE A 113 -17.99 -41.56 25.80
C PHE A 113 -19.41 -42.10 26.04
N LEU A 114 -20.29 -42.08 25.03
CA LEU A 114 -21.63 -42.66 25.12
C LEU A 114 -21.64 -44.19 25.24
N GLN A 115 -20.62 -44.85 24.67
CA GLN A 115 -20.48 -46.32 24.70
C GLN A 115 -19.74 -46.83 25.94
N THR A 116 -19.00 -45.98 26.65
CA THR A 116 -18.24 -46.39 27.84
C THR A 116 -19.14 -46.25 29.08
N PRO A 117 -19.35 -47.31 29.88
CA PRO A 117 -20.09 -47.20 31.14
C PRO A 117 -19.41 -46.17 32.04
N VAL A 118 -20.21 -45.28 32.63
CA VAL A 118 -19.73 -44.14 33.42
C VAL A 118 -18.97 -44.66 34.63
N ASP A 119 -17.64 -44.54 34.61
CA ASP A 119 -16.84 -44.70 35.82
C ASP A 119 -17.16 -43.55 36.77
N TYR A 120 -17.77 -43.87 37.90
CA TYR A 120 -18.25 -42.95 38.95
C TYR A 120 -17.13 -42.10 39.60
N ILE A 121 -15.88 -42.27 39.16
CA ILE A 121 -14.67 -41.68 39.74
C ILE A 121 -14.38 -40.29 39.12
N ILE A 122 -14.83 -40.03 37.90
CA ILE A 122 -14.60 -38.74 37.23
C ILE A 122 -15.88 -37.90 37.36
N ASP A 123 -15.86 -36.89 38.23
CA ASP A 123 -16.96 -35.91 38.31
C ASP A 123 -17.11 -35.18 36.95
N PRO A 124 -18.19 -35.45 36.20
CA PRO A 124 -18.37 -34.90 34.85
C PRO A 124 -18.51 -33.37 34.87
N ASN A 125 -18.91 -32.78 36.00
CA ASN A 125 -19.05 -31.34 36.13
C ASN A 125 -17.71 -30.62 36.27
N CYS A 126 -16.70 -31.26 36.89
CA CYS A 126 -15.39 -30.67 37.08
C CYS A 126 -14.65 -30.48 35.75
N ASN A 127 -14.67 -31.50 34.88
CA ASN A 127 -14.02 -31.44 33.57
C ASN A 127 -14.71 -30.45 32.61
N LYS A 128 -16.05 -30.39 32.63
CA LYS A 128 -16.80 -29.40 31.86
C LYS A 128 -16.43 -27.98 32.30
N ARG A 129 -16.42 -27.73 33.62
CA ARG A 129 -16.08 -26.43 34.19
C ARG A 129 -14.62 -26.04 33.92
N ALA A 130 -13.69 -26.99 33.96
CA ALA A 130 -12.30 -26.77 33.59
C ALA A 130 -12.14 -26.41 32.09
N SER A 131 -12.88 -27.08 31.21
CA SER A 131 -12.88 -26.74 29.77
C SER A 131 -13.50 -25.38 29.48
N GLU A 132 -14.61 -25.03 30.14
CA GLU A 132 -15.23 -23.71 30.03
C GLU A 132 -14.32 -22.59 30.54
N ALA A 133 -13.62 -22.84 31.65
CA ALA A 133 -12.61 -21.94 32.18
C ALA A 133 -11.44 -21.76 31.19
N LEU A 134 -10.96 -22.84 30.57
CA LEU A 134 -9.88 -22.77 29.57
C LEU A 134 -10.31 -21.95 28.33
N CYS A 135 -11.52 -22.17 27.82
CA CYS A 135 -12.07 -21.37 26.72
C CYS A 135 -12.20 -19.89 27.09
N THR A 136 -12.64 -19.60 28.32
CA THR A 136 -12.76 -18.23 28.83
C THR A 136 -11.39 -17.56 28.93
N VAL A 137 -10.39 -18.25 29.49
CA VAL A 137 -9.01 -17.74 29.57
C VAL A 137 -8.44 -17.49 28.18
N ALA A 138 -8.61 -18.42 27.24
CA ALA A 138 -8.14 -18.25 25.86
C ALA A 138 -8.77 -17.01 25.19
N ASN A 139 -10.08 -16.79 25.38
CA ASN A 139 -10.75 -15.60 24.87
C ASN A 139 -10.21 -14.32 25.52
N CYS A 140 -10.03 -14.31 26.83
CA CYS A 140 -9.44 -13.16 27.54
C CYS A 140 -8.02 -12.86 27.04
N THR A 141 -7.19 -13.89 26.81
CA THR A 141 -5.83 -13.71 26.29
C THR A 141 -5.84 -13.15 24.87
N ILE A 142 -6.76 -13.58 24.01
CA ILE A 142 -6.91 -13.02 22.66
C ILE A 142 -7.31 -11.53 22.73
N GLU A 143 -8.25 -11.20 23.60
CA GLU A 143 -8.66 -9.80 23.83
C GLU A 143 -7.51 -8.95 24.34
N GLU A 144 -6.70 -9.49 25.25
CA GLU A 144 -5.52 -8.82 25.79
C GLU A 144 -4.45 -8.58 24.71
N ILE A 145 -4.21 -9.57 23.83
CA ILE A 145 -3.31 -9.43 22.67
C ILE A 145 -3.81 -8.32 21.73
N ASN A 146 -5.10 -8.30 21.41
CA ASN A 146 -5.68 -7.28 20.55
C ASN A 146 -5.53 -5.87 21.17
N ASN A 147 -5.74 -5.76 22.49
CA ASN A 147 -5.55 -4.51 23.21
C ASN A 147 -4.07 -4.06 23.18
N PHE A 148 -3.12 -4.98 23.38
CA PHE A 148 -1.69 -4.68 23.23
C PHE A 148 -1.33 -4.22 21.82
N GLU A 149 -1.88 -4.84 20.79
CA GLU A 149 -1.69 -4.43 19.39
C GLU A 149 -2.19 -3.00 19.17
N GLU A 150 -3.36 -2.64 19.72
CA GLU A 150 -3.92 -1.30 19.61
C GLU A 150 -3.08 -0.25 20.34
N ILE A 151 -2.59 -0.56 21.55
CA ILE A 151 -1.67 0.30 22.30
C ILE A 151 -0.38 0.52 21.50
N LEU A 152 0.21 -0.53 20.92
CA LEU A 152 1.40 -0.42 20.08
C LEU A 152 1.14 0.44 18.84
N ARG A 153 -0.03 0.32 18.22
CA ARG A 153 -0.43 1.15 17.09
C ARG A 153 -0.55 2.62 17.47
N GLN A 154 -1.09 2.92 18.65
CA GLN A 154 -1.17 4.29 19.16
C GLN A 154 0.23 4.85 19.45
N ILE A 155 1.10 4.10 20.13
CA ILE A 155 2.48 4.51 20.42
C ILE A 155 3.25 4.78 19.12
N SER A 156 3.13 3.91 18.12
CA SER A 156 3.74 4.09 16.79
C SER A 156 3.27 5.38 16.11
N LYS A 157 1.97 5.69 16.22
CA LYS A 157 1.39 6.93 15.70
C LYS A 157 1.93 8.17 16.42
N TYR A 158 2.04 8.13 17.76
CA TYR A 158 2.61 9.23 18.54
C TYR A 158 4.09 9.47 18.22
N LEU A 159 4.90 8.41 18.07
CA LEU A 159 6.29 8.55 17.65
C LEU A 159 6.42 9.20 16.27
N SER A 160 5.60 8.75 15.31
CA SER A 160 5.60 9.30 13.95
C SER A 160 5.21 10.79 13.93
N GLU A 161 4.32 11.20 14.83
CA GLU A 161 3.89 12.59 14.95
C GLU A 161 4.93 13.47 15.67
N ASP A 162 5.63 12.96 16.69
CA ASP A 162 6.71 13.69 17.39
C ASP A 162 7.92 13.95 16.46
N ASP A 163 8.29 12.99 15.61
CA ASP A 163 9.35 13.18 14.62
C ASP A 163 9.00 14.28 13.60
N SER A 164 7.73 14.38 13.21
CA SER A 164 7.26 15.44 12.31
C SER A 164 7.33 16.83 12.97
N LYS A 165 6.97 16.93 14.26
CA LYS A 165 6.99 18.19 15.04
C LYS A 165 8.42 18.64 15.34
N LYS A 166 9.33 17.72 15.71
CA LYS A 166 10.76 18.01 15.87
C LYS A 166 11.41 18.52 14.60
N LYS A 167 11.06 17.94 13.44
CA LYS A 167 11.58 18.40 12.14
C LYS A 167 11.09 19.81 11.79
N GLN A 168 9.83 20.13 12.08
CA GLN A 168 9.27 21.46 11.87
C GLN A 168 9.87 22.52 12.81
N SER A 169 10.12 22.17 14.07
CA SER A 169 10.78 23.04 15.06
C SER A 169 12.21 23.39 14.66
N LYS A 170 13.01 22.40 14.25
CA LYS A 170 14.38 22.64 13.76
C LYS A 170 14.39 23.57 12.55
N PHE A 171 13.46 23.41 11.62
CA PHE A 171 13.35 24.27 10.43
C PHE A 171 13.08 25.74 10.80
N ARG A 172 12.21 26.00 11.79
CA ARG A 172 11.92 27.36 12.28
C ARG A 172 13.13 28.04 12.92
N ILE A 173 13.93 27.29 13.69
CA ILE A 173 15.14 27.84 14.33
C ILE A 173 16.19 28.22 13.26
N PHE A 174 16.40 27.37 12.25
CA PHE A 174 17.31 27.68 11.15
C PHE A 174 16.89 28.93 10.35
N THR A 175 15.59 29.12 10.11
CA THR A 175 15.11 30.33 9.43
C THR A 175 15.33 31.61 10.24
N LEU A 176 15.22 31.55 11.57
CA LEU A 176 15.46 32.72 12.43
C LEU A 176 16.94 33.08 12.50
N ILE A 177 17.84 32.09 12.62
CA ILE A 177 19.29 32.32 12.64
C ILE A 177 19.76 32.90 11.29
N SER A 178 19.23 32.39 10.17
CA SER A 178 19.54 32.92 8.84
C SER A 178 19.09 34.38 8.68
N GLY A 179 17.90 34.75 9.18
CA GLY A 179 17.41 36.12 9.12
C GLY A 179 18.22 37.13 9.94
N ILE A 180 18.73 36.71 11.11
CA ILE A 180 19.60 37.56 11.94
C ILE A 180 20.94 37.81 11.25
N GLY A 181 21.53 36.79 10.63
CA GLY A 181 22.80 36.92 9.90
C GLY A 181 22.73 37.90 8.74
N VAL A 182 21.67 37.82 7.92
CA VAL A 182 21.47 38.74 6.79
C VAL A 182 21.26 40.18 7.27
N SER A 183 20.53 40.37 8.38
CA SER A 183 20.30 41.69 8.96
C SER A 183 21.60 42.34 9.46
N ILE A 184 22.48 41.56 10.10
CA ILE A 184 23.79 42.04 10.54
C ILE A 184 24.67 42.41 9.33
N CYS A 185 24.69 41.58 8.28
CA CYS A 185 25.44 41.89 7.05
C CYS A 185 24.98 43.20 6.41
N LEU A 186 23.67 43.43 6.32
CA LEU A 186 23.12 44.68 5.76
C LEU A 186 23.52 45.91 6.59
N ILE A 187 23.52 45.82 7.92
CA ILE A 187 23.96 46.92 8.80
C ILE A 187 25.46 47.21 8.61
N TYR A 188 26.29 46.17 8.50
CA TYR A 188 27.73 46.35 8.26
C TYR A 188 28.03 46.93 6.87
N SER A 189 27.34 46.44 5.83
CA SER A 189 27.46 47.00 4.47
C SER A 189 27.02 48.45 4.42
N TRP A 190 25.95 48.82 5.14
CA TRP A 190 25.49 50.21 5.23
C TRP A 190 26.50 51.11 5.93
N ARG A 191 27.06 50.68 7.08
CA ARG A 191 28.10 51.46 7.77
C ARG A 191 29.36 51.62 6.93
N TYR A 192 29.77 50.57 6.22
CA TYR A 192 30.93 50.64 5.31
C TYR A 192 30.72 51.64 4.17
N ILE A 193 29.52 51.68 3.58
CA ILE A 193 29.17 52.64 2.51
C ILE A 193 29.18 54.08 3.05
N VAL A 194 28.64 54.31 4.24
CA VAL A 194 28.62 55.65 4.87
C VAL A 194 30.04 56.13 5.20
N ASP A 195 30.88 55.27 5.78
CA ASP A 195 32.28 55.61 6.08
C ASP A 195 33.14 55.80 4.82
N ALA A 196 32.80 55.13 3.72
CA ALA A 196 33.44 55.34 2.42
C ALA A 196 33.01 56.66 1.76
N ALA A 197 31.76 57.08 1.96
CA ALA A 197 31.26 58.38 1.47
C ALA A 197 31.85 59.56 2.26
N ALA A 198 32.02 59.42 3.59
CA ALA A 198 32.61 60.44 4.45
C ALA A 198 34.10 60.72 4.15
N ARG A 199 34.83 59.74 3.60
CA ARG A 199 36.25 59.89 3.21
C ARG A 199 36.48 60.55 1.84
N ARG A 200 35.42 60.84 1.09
CA ARG A 200 35.48 61.50 -0.24
C ARG A 200 35.07 62.97 -0.23
N CYS A 201 34.74 63.53 0.93
CA CYS A 201 34.61 64.98 1.14
C CYS A 201 35.89 65.49 1.82
#